data_AF-A0A9D2CRY2-F1
#
_entry.id   AF-A0A9D2CRY2-F1
#
_cell.length_a   1.000
_cell.length_b   1.000
_cell.length_c   1.000
_cell.angle_alpha   90.00
_cell.angle_beta   90.00
_cell.angle_gamma   90.00
#
_symmetry.space_group_name_H-M   'P 1'
#
loop_
_entity.id
_entity.type
_entity.pdbx_description
1 polymer ?
#
loop_
_entity_poly.entity_id
_entity_poly.type
_entity_poly.pdbx_seq_one_letter_code
_entity_poly.pdbx_strand_id
1 'polypeptide(L)'
;MPFPVFTENGKYVLIKKNRTKTQKSLRTLPLFANVEQMLLQMKEEQERYKELFGNSYDYTDSEYIYVHENGKLIDPGYITQHFGIVLRNNGLRKIRFHDLRHSCATLLRHNGARMEDIQRWLGHSTIGTTEKIYAHFEEEEHLISAGRIAKALQPDSDNPDERSLPAPKGKSDFEM
;
A
#
# COMPACT_ATOMS: atom_id res chain seq x y z
N MET A 1 -4.59 -14.32 10.84
CA MET A 1 -4.14 -15.01 12.06
C MET A 1 -4.62 -14.18 13.25
N PRO A 2 -5.08 -14.78 14.36
CA PRO A 2 -5.21 -14.03 15.59
C PRO A 2 -3.82 -13.50 15.98
N PHE A 3 -3.75 -12.23 16.42
CA PHE A 3 -2.54 -11.71 17.05
C PHE A 3 -2.15 -12.62 18.21
N PRO A 4 -0.86 -12.80 18.52
CA PRO A 4 -0.43 -13.77 19.52
C PRO A 4 -0.88 -13.30 20.91
N VAL A 5 -2.05 -13.76 21.36
CA VAL A 5 -2.50 -13.67 22.73
C VAL A 5 -2.22 -15.03 23.35
N PHE A 6 -1.27 -15.11 24.27
CA PHE A 6 -0.94 -16.35 24.94
C PHE A 6 -1.87 -16.54 26.15
N THR A 7 -2.33 -17.77 26.34
CA THR A 7 -3.12 -18.18 27.50
C THR A 7 -2.16 -18.66 28.60
N GLU A 8 -1.88 -17.81 29.58
CA GLU A 8 -1.46 -18.31 30.90
C GLU A 8 -2.74 -18.48 31.74
N ASN A 9 -3.04 -19.71 32.15
CA ASN A 9 -4.15 -20.04 33.06
C ASN A 9 -5.55 -19.56 32.60
N GLY A 10 -5.82 -19.55 31.29
CA GLY A 10 -7.12 -19.19 30.73
C GLY A 10 -7.45 -17.69 30.74
N LYS A 11 -6.50 -16.82 31.14
CA LYS A 11 -6.64 -15.36 31.02
C LYS A 11 -5.79 -14.84 29.85
N TYR A 12 -6.38 -13.96 29.05
CA TYR A 12 -5.68 -13.24 27.99
C TYR A 12 -4.74 -12.20 28.63
N VAL A 13 -3.43 -12.36 28.45
CA VAL A 13 -2.42 -11.41 28.96
C VAL A 13 -1.83 -10.63 27.79
N LEU A 14 -1.89 -9.29 27.87
CA LEU A 14 -1.26 -8.40 26.90
C LEU A 14 0.25 -8.37 27.15
N ILE A 15 1.03 -8.99 26.27
CA ILE A 15 2.49 -8.98 26.36
C ILE A 15 3.03 -7.77 25.59
N LYS A 16 3.46 -6.75 26.33
CA LYS A 16 4.16 -5.57 25.81
C LYS A 16 5.58 -5.99 25.40
N LYS A 17 5.82 -6.18 24.09
CA LYS A 17 7.15 -6.52 23.54
C LYS A 17 7.66 -5.37 22.69
N ASN A 18 8.68 -4.67 23.20
CA ASN A 18 9.41 -3.62 22.48
C ASN A 18 10.40 -4.17 21.42
N ARG A 19 10.42 -5.50 21.21
CA ARG A 19 11.31 -6.15 20.24
C ARG A 19 10.56 -7.20 19.42
N THR A 20 10.73 -7.11 18.12
CA THR A 20 10.28 -8.15 17.19
C THR A 20 11.08 -9.44 17.41
N LYS A 21 10.46 -10.60 17.11
CA LYS A 21 11.07 -11.93 17.30
C LYS A 21 12.38 -12.10 16.50
N THR A 22 12.62 -11.29 15.47
CA THR A 22 13.82 -11.30 14.62
C THR A 22 14.19 -9.88 14.17
N GLN A 23 15.49 -9.62 13.95
CA GLN A 23 16.01 -8.33 13.43
C GLN A 23 15.44 -7.99 12.04
N LYS A 24 15.20 -9.01 11.20
CA LYS A 24 14.56 -8.85 9.88
C LYS A 24 13.14 -8.25 9.93
N SER A 25 12.47 -8.27 11.09
CA SER A 25 11.14 -7.70 11.26
C SER A 25 11.15 -6.23 11.66
N LEU A 26 12.30 -5.67 12.06
CA LEU A 26 12.47 -4.24 12.22
C LEU A 26 12.62 -3.60 10.85
N ARG A 27 11.84 -2.56 10.58
CA ARG A 27 11.87 -1.83 9.31
C ARG A 27 11.53 -0.38 9.55
N THR A 28 12.15 0.47 8.74
CA THR A 28 11.80 1.88 8.64
C THR A 28 10.93 2.05 7.41
N LEU A 29 9.77 2.68 7.58
CA LEU A 29 8.90 3.08 6.48
C LEU A 29 8.96 4.61 6.36
N PRO A 30 8.93 5.17 5.14
CA PRO A 30 8.85 6.60 4.98
C PRO A 30 7.53 7.10 5.57
N LEU A 31 7.61 8.14 6.40
CA LEU A 31 6.44 8.79 6.95
C LEU A 31 5.84 9.70 5.87
N PHE A 32 4.59 9.47 5.51
CA PHE A 32 3.87 10.30 4.56
C PHE A 32 3.28 11.52 5.28
N ALA A 33 3.22 12.67 4.60
CA ALA A 33 2.73 13.93 5.19
C ALA A 33 1.32 13.81 5.81
N ASN A 34 0.42 13.05 5.18
CA ASN A 34 -0.91 12.79 5.72
C ASN A 34 -0.88 11.96 7.01
N VAL A 35 0.02 10.99 7.11
CA VAL A 35 0.20 10.18 8.34
C VAL A 35 0.84 11.02 9.43
N GLU A 36 1.83 11.86 9.08
CA GLU A 36 2.43 12.82 10.01
C GLU A 36 1.38 13.76 10.60
N GLN A 37 0.56 14.39 9.76
CA GLN A 37 -0.54 15.26 10.20
C GLN A 37 -1.52 14.53 11.12
N MET A 38 -1.90 13.30 10.77
CA MET A 38 -2.78 12.48 11.60
C MET A 38 -2.15 12.19 12.98
N LEU A 39 -0.86 11.85 13.03
CA LEU A 39 -0.16 11.58 14.29
C LEU A 39 -0.04 12.84 15.15
N LEU A 40 0.18 14.01 14.54
CA LEU A 40 0.19 15.30 15.25
C LEU A 40 -1.17 15.63 15.85
N GLN A 41 -2.25 15.44 15.08
CA GLN A 41 -3.62 15.60 15.57
C GLN A 41 -3.93 14.66 16.74
N MET A 42 -3.55 13.38 16.62
CA MET A 42 -3.71 12.42 17.72
C MET A 42 -2.96 12.84 18.98
N LYS A 43 -1.75 13.39 18.83
CA LYS A 43 -0.95 13.90 19.96
C LYS A 43 -1.63 15.07 20.64
N GLU A 44 -2.14 16.03 19.87
CA GLU A 44 -2.88 17.18 20.40
C GLU A 44 -4.14 16.73 21.16
N GLU A 45 -4.87 15.77 20.61
CA GLU A 45 -6.07 15.22 21.23
C GLU A 45 -5.74 14.53 22.57
N GLN A 46 -4.63 13.80 22.64
CA GLN A 46 -4.16 13.18 23.87
C GLN A 46 -3.78 14.20 24.94
N GLU A 47 -3.14 15.31 24.59
CA GLU A 47 -2.87 16.39 25.56
C GLU A 47 -4.18 16.98 26.09
N ARG A 48 -5.16 17.21 25.22
CA ARG A 48 -6.49 17.67 25.65
C ARG A 48 -7.18 16.68 26.58
N TYR A 49 -7.06 15.37 26.33
CA TYR A 49 -7.60 14.35 27.23
C TYR A 49 -6.88 14.33 28.58
N LYS A 50 -5.57 14.50 28.62
CA LYS A 50 -4.82 14.63 29.89
C LYS A 50 -5.33 15.80 30.73
N GLU A 51 -5.58 16.95 30.10
CA GLU A 51 -6.16 18.11 30.77
C GLU A 51 -7.59 17.83 31.29
N LEU A 52 -8.42 17.17 30.47
CA LEU A 52 -9.81 16.86 30.81
C LEU A 52 -9.93 15.88 31.98
N PHE A 53 -9.14 14.80 31.97
CA PHE A 53 -9.18 13.75 32.98
C PHE A 53 -8.31 14.06 34.20
N GLY A 54 -7.31 14.94 34.07
CA GLY A 54 -6.41 15.37 35.14
C GLY A 54 -5.87 14.18 35.95
N ASN A 55 -6.14 14.17 37.25
CA ASN A 55 -5.69 13.12 38.18
C ASN A 55 -6.26 11.72 37.88
N SER A 56 -7.31 11.61 37.07
CA SER A 56 -7.92 10.33 36.67
C SER A 56 -7.36 9.75 35.38
N TYR A 57 -6.49 10.49 34.69
CA TYR A 57 -5.83 10.01 33.48
C TYR A 57 -4.79 8.94 33.81
N ASP A 58 -4.78 7.85 33.03
CA ASP A 58 -3.82 6.77 33.18
C ASP A 58 -2.53 7.06 32.39
N TYR A 59 -1.42 7.27 33.09
CA TYR A 59 -0.12 7.56 32.49
C TYR A 59 0.75 6.32 32.27
N THR A 60 0.28 5.13 32.66
CA THR A 60 1.06 3.88 32.67
C THR A 60 1.62 3.51 31.31
N ASP A 61 0.88 3.83 30.24
CA ASP A 61 1.19 3.48 28.85
C ASP A 61 1.41 4.73 27.97
N SER A 62 1.89 5.82 28.56
CA SER A 62 2.11 7.10 27.87
C SER A 62 3.15 7.08 26.74
N GLU A 63 3.96 6.02 26.63
CA GLU A 63 4.87 5.80 25.50
C GLU A 63 4.18 5.30 24.22
N TYR A 64 2.93 4.84 24.32
CA TYR A 64 2.16 4.29 23.20
C TYR A 64 1.33 5.36 22.49
N ILE A 65 1.23 5.25 21.16
CA ILE A 65 0.46 6.18 20.33
C ILE A 65 -1.05 5.92 20.42
N TYR A 66 -1.48 4.65 20.53
CA TYR A 66 -2.90 4.28 20.50
C TYR A 66 -3.41 3.96 21.91
N VAL A 67 -3.96 4.98 22.57
CA VAL A 67 -4.61 4.88 23.87
C VAL A 67 -6.06 5.35 23.78
N HIS A 68 -6.91 4.87 24.67
CA HIS A 68 -8.24 5.42 24.90
C HIS A 68 -8.15 6.83 25.49
N GLU A 69 -9.27 7.56 25.48
CA GLU A 69 -9.38 8.91 26.02
C GLU A 69 -8.92 9.02 27.49
N ASN A 70 -9.08 7.95 28.26
CA ASN A 70 -8.64 7.90 29.66
C ASN A 70 -7.16 7.49 29.85
N GLY A 71 -6.38 7.37 28.78
CA GLY A 71 -4.97 6.98 28.79
C GLY A 71 -4.69 5.48 28.80
N LYS A 72 -5.73 4.63 28.87
CA LYS A 72 -5.55 3.18 28.85
C LYS A 72 -5.20 2.67 27.45
N LEU A 73 -4.29 1.71 27.38
CA LEU A 73 -3.90 1.09 26.11
C LEU A 73 -5.08 0.39 25.43
N ILE A 74 -5.22 0.57 24.12
CA ILE A 74 -6.26 -0.09 23.32
C ILE A 74 -5.92 -1.58 23.17
N ASP A 75 -6.90 -2.46 23.43
CA ASP A 75 -6.73 -3.89 23.24
C ASP A 75 -6.50 -4.24 21.74
N PRO A 76 -5.52 -5.09 21.39
CA PRO A 76 -5.28 -5.46 20.00
C PRO A 76 -6.47 -6.12 19.28
N GLY A 77 -7.32 -6.83 20.04
CA GLY A 77 -8.55 -7.44 19.54
C GLY A 77 -9.64 -6.40 19.22
N TYR A 78 -9.62 -5.23 19.87
CA TYR A 78 -10.57 -4.15 19.67
C TYR A 78 -10.68 -3.75 18.19
N ILE A 79 -9.55 -3.52 17.53
CA ILE A 79 -9.51 -3.10 16.12
C ILE A 79 -10.16 -4.16 15.22
N THR A 80 -9.83 -5.44 15.43
CA THR A 80 -10.36 -6.53 14.60
C THR A 80 -11.86 -6.70 14.77
N GLN A 81 -12.36 -6.60 16.00
CA GLN A 81 -13.79 -6.72 16.30
C GLN A 81 -14.57 -5.50 15.79
N HIS A 82 -14.07 -4.30 16.06
CA HIS A 82 -14.72 -3.04 15.70
C HIS A 82 -14.72 -2.81 14.18
N PHE A 83 -13.68 -3.24 13.47
CA PHE A 83 -13.63 -3.13 12.01
C PHE A 83 -14.82 -3.82 11.33
N GLY A 84 -15.21 -5.01 11.80
CA GLY A 84 -16.40 -5.69 11.27
C GLY A 84 -17.69 -4.93 11.50
N ILE A 85 -17.80 -4.17 12.59
CA ILE A 85 -18.94 -3.30 12.90
C ILE A 85 -18.95 -2.11 11.93
N VAL A 86 -17.80 -1.44 11.76
CA VAL A 86 -17.65 -0.30 10.85
C VAL A 86 -18.05 -0.67 9.42
N LEU A 87 -17.61 -1.83 8.93
CA LEU A 87 -17.99 -2.31 7.60
C LEU A 87 -19.51 -2.49 7.46
N ARG A 88 -20.16 -3.12 8.44
CA ARG A 88 -21.62 -3.32 8.43
C ARG A 88 -22.38 -2.00 8.46
N ASN A 89 -21.96 -1.06 9.30
CA ASN A 89 -22.61 0.24 9.43
C ASN A 89 -22.53 1.08 8.15
N ASN A 90 -21.52 0.84 7.32
CA ASN A 90 -21.33 1.50 6.03
C ASN A 90 -21.82 0.66 4.83
N GLY A 91 -22.50 -0.46 5.06
CA GLY A 91 -22.99 -1.33 3.97
C GLY A 91 -21.89 -1.99 3.14
N LEU A 92 -20.68 -2.10 3.68
CA LEU A 92 -19.52 -2.64 2.98
C LEU A 92 -19.42 -4.16 3.12
N ARG A 93 -18.78 -4.79 2.14
CA ARG A 93 -18.50 -6.22 2.17
C ARG A 93 -17.66 -6.59 3.39
N LYS A 94 -17.89 -7.77 3.96
CA LYS A 94 -17.12 -8.27 5.10
C LYS A 94 -15.70 -8.63 4.66
N ILE A 95 -14.73 -7.80 5.06
CA ILE A 95 -13.29 -8.06 4.93
C ILE A 95 -12.64 -8.12 6.31
N ARG A 96 -11.48 -8.77 6.40
CA ARG A 96 -10.69 -8.82 7.63
C ARG A 96 -9.77 -7.60 7.67
N PHE A 97 -9.41 -7.16 8.87
CA PHE A 97 -8.57 -5.97 9.03
C PHE A 97 -7.22 -6.11 8.30
N HIS A 98 -6.61 -7.29 8.31
CA HIS A 98 -5.34 -7.52 7.61
C HIS A 98 -5.49 -7.55 6.08
N ASP A 99 -6.71 -7.66 5.54
CA ASP A 99 -6.91 -7.57 4.09
C ASP A 99 -6.63 -6.13 3.58
N LEU A 100 -6.71 -5.11 4.46
CA LEU A 100 -6.26 -3.75 4.14
C LEU A 100 -4.76 -3.69 3.78
N ARG A 101 -3.94 -4.50 4.48
CA ARG A 101 -2.51 -4.62 4.20
C ARG A 101 -2.27 -5.23 2.81
N HIS A 102 -3.10 -6.18 2.40
CA HIS A 102 -3.07 -6.74 1.05
C HIS A 102 -3.49 -5.70 0.00
N SER A 103 -4.57 -4.94 0.26
CA SER A 103 -5.00 -3.86 -0.62
C SER A 103 -3.93 -2.78 -0.84
N CYS A 104 -3.17 -2.42 0.21
CA CYS A 104 -2.06 -1.48 0.09
C CYS A 104 -1.01 -1.96 -0.92
N ALA A 105 -0.68 -3.25 -0.93
CA ALA A 105 0.30 -3.79 -1.85
C ALA A 105 -0.23 -3.93 -3.29
N THR A 106 -1.51 -4.27 -3.47
CA THR A 106 -2.16 -4.16 -4.79
C THR A 106 -2.12 -2.73 -5.31
N LEU A 107 -2.40 -1.74 -4.46
CA LEU A 107 -2.34 -0.33 -4.84
C LEU A 107 -0.92 0.10 -5.22
N LEU A 108 0.11 -0.30 -4.46
CA LEU A 108 1.50 -0.03 -4.80
C LEU A 108 1.87 -0.64 -6.15
N ARG A 109 1.45 -1.89 -6.42
CA ARG A 109 1.72 -2.55 -7.72
C ARG A 109 1.03 -1.83 -8.87
N HIS A 110 -0.24 -1.47 -8.72
CA HIS A 110 -0.99 -0.72 -9.73
C HIS A 110 -0.33 0.63 -10.07
N ASN A 111 0.37 1.24 -9.11
CA ASN A 111 1.13 2.47 -9.32
C ASN A 111 2.57 2.23 -9.82
N GLY A 112 2.89 1.02 -10.31
CA GLY A 112 4.17 0.69 -10.92
C GLY A 112 5.31 0.39 -9.94
N ALA A 113 5.01 0.16 -8.65
CA ALA A 113 6.05 -0.24 -7.70
C ALA A 113 6.57 -1.64 -8.03
N ARG A 114 7.89 -1.80 -7.98
CA ARG A 114 8.55 -3.09 -8.24
C ARG A 114 8.24 -4.07 -7.11
N MET A 115 8.25 -5.37 -7.42
CA MET A 115 7.95 -6.42 -6.44
C MET A 115 8.87 -6.38 -5.22
N GLU A 116 10.16 -6.08 -5.42
CA GLU A 116 11.15 -5.92 -4.34
C GLU A 116 10.76 -4.82 -3.34
N ASP A 117 10.24 -3.70 -3.85
CA ASP A 117 9.84 -2.55 -3.05
C ASP A 117 8.58 -2.89 -2.25
N ILE A 118 7.61 -3.56 -2.89
CA ILE A 118 6.39 -4.06 -2.22
C ILE A 118 6.73 -5.07 -1.11
N GLN A 119 7.70 -5.95 -1.33
CA GLN A 119 8.15 -6.90 -0.31
C GLN A 119 8.78 -6.20 0.90
N ARG A 120 9.59 -5.16 0.68
CA ARG A 120 10.14 -4.34 1.78
C ARG A 120 9.02 -3.63 2.56
N TRP A 121 8.05 -3.06 1.86
CA TRP A 121 6.85 -2.44 2.45
C TRP A 121 6.04 -3.44 3.30
N LEU A 122 5.82 -4.65 2.79
CA LEU A 122 5.08 -5.70 3.48
C LEU A 122 5.90 -6.47 4.52
N GLY A 123 7.24 -6.43 4.46
CA GLY A 123 8.13 -7.19 5.34
C GLY A 123 7.86 -8.69 5.32
N HIS A 124 7.47 -9.22 4.15
CA HIS A 124 7.34 -10.65 3.95
C HIS A 124 8.75 -11.25 3.79
N SER A 125 9.10 -12.20 4.67
CA SER A 125 10.38 -12.92 4.58
C SER A 125 10.42 -13.90 3.40
N THR A 126 9.26 -14.24 2.82
CA THR A 126 9.12 -15.24 1.77
C THR A 126 8.23 -14.70 0.66
N ILE A 127 8.74 -14.79 -0.57
CA ILE A 127 8.11 -14.27 -1.80
C ILE A 127 6.81 -15.01 -2.13
N GLY A 128 6.73 -16.31 -1.80
CA GLY A 128 5.63 -17.19 -2.25
C GLY A 128 4.22 -16.86 -1.74
N THR A 129 4.06 -16.08 -0.67
CA THR A 129 2.73 -15.58 -0.24
C THR A 129 2.30 -14.32 -1.00
N THR A 130 3.26 -13.64 -1.62
CA THR A 130 3.08 -12.41 -2.40
C THR A 130 2.84 -12.81 -3.86
N GLU A 131 3.68 -13.68 -4.45
CA GLU A 131 3.54 -14.17 -5.83
C GLU A 131 2.17 -14.75 -6.19
N LYS A 132 1.57 -15.60 -5.34
CA LYS A 132 0.26 -16.22 -5.66
C LYS A 132 -0.91 -15.23 -5.76
N ILE A 133 -0.83 -14.07 -5.11
CA ILE A 133 -1.89 -13.04 -5.16
C ILE A 133 -1.65 -12.10 -6.35
N TYR A 134 -0.40 -11.92 -6.79
CA TYR A 134 -0.03 -10.97 -7.84
C TYR A 134 0.27 -11.58 -9.20
N ALA A 135 0.36 -12.91 -9.35
CA ALA A 135 0.58 -13.58 -10.64
C ALA A 135 -0.45 -13.17 -11.71
N HIS A 136 -1.71 -12.91 -11.33
CA HIS A 136 -2.73 -12.41 -12.26
C HIS A 136 -2.44 -10.99 -12.80
N PHE A 137 -1.71 -10.17 -12.05
CA PHE A 137 -1.33 -8.82 -12.50
C PHE A 137 -0.12 -8.84 -13.45
N GLU A 138 0.74 -9.85 -13.38
CA GLU A 138 1.89 -9.99 -14.30
C GLU A 138 1.45 -10.23 -15.74
N GLU A 139 0.32 -10.93 -15.97
CA GLU A 139 -0.24 -11.13 -17.30
C GLU A 139 -0.69 -9.79 -17.93
N GLU A 140 -1.34 -8.90 -17.17
CA GLU A 140 -1.74 -7.57 -17.64
C GLU A 140 -0.52 -6.66 -17.93
N GLU A 141 0.50 -6.68 -17.05
CA GLU A 141 1.73 -5.93 -17.28
C GLU A 141 2.52 -6.44 -18.48
N HIS A 142 2.47 -7.75 -18.77
CA HIS A 142 3.15 -8.33 -19.93
C HIS A 142 2.53 -7.83 -21.25
N LEU A 143 1.20 -7.66 -21.29
CA LEU A 143 0.50 -7.05 -22.42
C LEU A 143 0.84 -5.56 -22.58
N ILE A 144 0.91 -4.80 -21.49
CA ILE A 144 1.34 -3.38 -21.52
C ILE A 144 2.80 -3.27 -21.98
N SER A 145 3.67 -4.15 -21.51
CA SER A 145 5.09 -4.18 -21.88
C SER A 145 5.28 -4.56 -23.35
N ALA A 146 4.52 -5.53 -23.85
CA ALA A 146 4.46 -5.86 -25.27
C ALA A 146 3.96 -4.66 -26.10
N GLY A 147 2.95 -3.93 -25.62
CA GLY A 147 2.48 -2.70 -26.27
C GLY A 147 3.53 -1.58 -26.31
N ARG A 148 4.34 -1.43 -25.26
CA ARG A 148 5.47 -0.47 -25.22
C ARG A 148 6.57 -0.84 -26.22
N ILE A 149 6.92 -2.13 -26.31
CA ILE A 149 7.89 -2.63 -27.29
C ILE A 149 7.32 -2.45 -28.71
N ALA A 150 6.05 -2.79 -28.94
CA ALA A 150 5.39 -2.59 -30.22
C ALA A 150 5.40 -1.11 -30.65
N LYS A 151 5.16 -0.19 -29.70
CA LYS A 151 5.26 1.26 -29.95
C LYS A 151 6.69 1.71 -30.25
N ALA A 152 7.69 1.18 -29.56
CA ALA A 152 9.10 1.52 -29.78
C ALA A 152 9.67 0.93 -31.08
N LEU A 153 9.07 -0.14 -31.59
CA LEU A 153 9.47 -0.81 -32.84
C LEU A 153 8.69 -0.33 -34.07
N GLN A 154 7.62 0.45 -33.90
CA GLN A 154 6.98 1.11 -35.04
C GLN A 154 7.96 2.18 -35.58
N PRO A 155 8.40 2.08 -36.85
CA PRO A 155 9.20 3.13 -37.44
C PRO A 155 8.36 4.40 -37.52
N ASP A 156 8.94 5.55 -37.16
CA ASP A 156 8.32 6.86 -37.33
C ASP A 156 7.96 7.06 -38.81
N SER A 157 6.71 6.77 -39.17
CA SER A 157 6.17 7.04 -40.50
C SER A 157 5.71 8.49 -40.56
N ASP A 158 6.64 9.42 -40.34
CA ASP A 158 6.47 10.83 -40.64
C ASP A 158 7.68 11.27 -41.47
N ASN A 159 7.57 11.16 -42.79
CA ASN A 159 8.39 11.96 -43.69
C ASN A 159 7.53 12.53 -44.83
N PRO A 160 6.95 13.73 -44.65
CA PRO A 160 6.43 14.51 -45.76
C PRO A 160 7.53 15.46 -46.23
N ASP A 161 8.52 14.97 -46.97
CA ASP A 161 9.46 15.86 -47.68
C ASP A 161 9.39 15.62 -49.18
N GLU A 162 8.41 16.32 -49.77
CA GLU A 162 8.22 16.49 -51.20
C GLU A 162 9.07 17.69 -51.66
N ARG A 163 10.36 17.49 -51.99
CA ARG A 163 11.17 18.49 -52.75
C ARG A 163 12.14 17.86 -53.76
N SER A 164 11.69 17.89 -55.02
CA SER A 164 12.40 18.22 -56.29
C SER A 164 13.56 17.37 -56.85
N LEU A 165 13.22 16.62 -57.93
CA LEU A 165 13.80 16.58 -59.31
C LEU A 165 15.19 15.93 -59.57
N PRO A 166 15.49 15.38 -60.78
CA PRO A 166 15.01 15.83 -62.10
C PRO A 166 14.54 14.75 -63.11
N ALA A 167 13.89 15.24 -64.18
CA ALA A 167 13.44 14.47 -65.34
C ALA A 167 14.60 13.94 -66.22
N PRO A 168 14.33 12.90 -67.03
CA PRO A 168 14.82 12.90 -68.40
C PRO A 168 13.75 12.59 -69.46
N LYS A 169 14.04 13.11 -70.66
CA LYS A 169 13.20 13.28 -71.86
C LYS A 169 12.98 11.98 -72.66
N GLY A 170 11.87 11.90 -73.43
CA GLY A 170 11.72 10.91 -74.51
C GLY A 170 10.36 10.88 -75.26
N LYS A 171 10.23 11.77 -76.25
CA LYS A 171 9.47 11.79 -77.54
C LYS A 171 8.25 10.88 -77.86
N SER A 172 7.24 11.55 -78.46
CA SER A 172 6.33 11.22 -79.60
C SER A 172 5.38 10.00 -79.44
N ASP A 173 4.08 10.04 -79.78
CA ASP A 173 3.37 10.41 -81.03
C ASP A 173 1.91 10.88 -80.71
N PHE A 174 1.37 11.95 -81.33
CA PHE A 174 0.49 11.96 -82.51
C PHE A 174 -0.79 11.08 -82.42
N GLU A 175 -1.98 11.68 -82.26
CA GLU A 175 -3.16 11.53 -83.15
C GLU A 175 -4.36 12.40 -82.68
N MET A 176 -5.31 12.60 -83.60
CA MET A 176 -6.22 13.76 -83.83
C MET A 176 -7.29 14.08 -82.79
#